data_AF-A0A1A8J403-F1
#
_entry.id   AF-A0A1A8J403-F1
#
_cell.length_a   1.000
_cell.length_b   1.000
_cell.length_c   1.000
_cell.angle_alpha   90.00
_cell.angle_beta   90.00
_cell.angle_gamma   90.00
#
_symmetry.space_group_name_H-M   'P 1'
#
loop_
_entity.id
_entity.type
_entity.pdbx_description
1 polymer ?
#
loop_
_entity_poly.entity_id
_entity_poly.type
_entity_poly.pdbx_seq_one_letter_code
_entity_poly.pdbx_strand_id
1 'polypeptide(L)'
;YNGHINGRPSFVFRTESLTWTEAQTFCRENYVDLASVRNQTENEIIRNLIGYTNAWIGLYQEKLWSDGSNSQFQNWANYEPNGYGPKCIASSYYDSGKWSDEECTDSLPFICYTNGQGQNYVARMNARVRSQTQLSESEMEVILAEYLKQHGLPHLTSLKVRFIKP
;
A
#
# COMPACT_ATOMS: atom_id res chain seq x y z
N TYR A 1 -16.63 -2.60 7.51
CA TYR A 1 -15.20 -2.46 7.15
C TYR A 1 -15.01 -1.04 6.63
N ASN A 2 -13.96 -0.32 7.05
CA ASN A 2 -13.72 1.10 6.69
C ASN A 2 -12.42 1.30 5.91
N GLY A 3 -11.92 0.25 5.24
CA GLY A 3 -10.66 0.32 4.49
C GLY A 3 -9.40 0.31 5.34
N HIS A 4 -9.51 -0.02 6.63
CA HIS A 4 -8.36 -0.12 7.53
C HIS A 4 -8.25 -1.50 8.17
N ILE A 5 -7.03 -2.01 8.26
CA ILE A 5 -6.67 -3.24 8.97
C ILE A 5 -5.66 -2.85 10.05
N ASN A 6 -5.95 -3.16 11.32
CA ASN A 6 -5.12 -2.76 12.47
C ASN A 6 -4.83 -1.25 12.53
N GLY A 7 -5.83 -0.42 12.19
CA GLY A 7 -5.70 1.04 12.18
C GLY A 7 -4.87 1.62 11.03
N ARG A 8 -4.41 0.79 10.08
CA ARG A 8 -3.66 1.23 8.89
C ARG A 8 -4.49 1.03 7.62
N PRO A 9 -4.36 1.92 6.60
CA PRO A 9 -5.06 1.75 5.34
C PRO A 9 -4.73 0.40 4.69
N SER A 10 -5.74 -0.29 4.18
CA SER A 10 -5.57 -1.54 3.43
C SER A 10 -5.31 -1.33 1.94
N PHE A 11 -5.67 -0.15 1.43
CA PHE A 11 -5.49 0.25 0.04
C PHE A 11 -4.59 1.47 0.00
N VAL A 12 -3.59 1.42 -0.88
CA VAL A 12 -2.54 2.42 -0.96
C VAL A 12 -2.44 2.89 -2.40
N PHE A 13 -2.86 4.12 -2.65
CA PHE A 13 -2.76 4.74 -3.97
C PHE A 13 -1.33 5.21 -4.27
N ARG A 14 -0.87 4.96 -5.48
CA ARG A 14 0.46 5.31 -6.00
C ARG A 14 0.28 6.13 -7.27
N THR A 15 0.93 7.29 -7.31
CA THR A 15 0.80 8.27 -8.39
C THR A 15 1.81 8.05 -9.51
N GLU A 16 2.78 7.16 -9.31
CA GLU A 16 3.71 6.72 -10.34
C GLU A 16 2.93 6.09 -11.50
N SER A 17 3.26 6.49 -12.73
CA SER A 17 2.62 5.97 -13.93
C SER A 17 3.42 4.79 -14.44
N LEU A 18 2.87 3.58 -14.32
CA LEU A 18 3.54 2.32 -14.65
C LEU A 18 2.62 1.43 -15.49
N THR A 19 3.21 0.53 -16.28
CA THR A 19 2.45 -0.56 -16.89
C THR A 19 1.86 -1.47 -15.82
N TRP A 20 0.80 -2.21 -16.15
CA TRP A 20 0.13 -3.06 -15.15
C TRP A 20 1.09 -4.06 -14.50
N THR A 21 1.99 -4.66 -15.29
CA THR A 21 3.00 -5.61 -14.80
C THR A 21 4.05 -4.96 -13.90
N GLU A 22 4.49 -3.75 -14.23
CA GLU A 22 5.42 -2.97 -13.39
C GLU A 22 4.75 -2.52 -12.09
N ALA A 23 3.50 -2.08 -12.15
CA ALA A 23 2.70 -1.73 -10.98
C ALA A 23 2.49 -2.94 -10.05
N GLN A 24 2.19 -4.12 -10.61
CA GLN A 24 2.12 -5.37 -9.85
C GLN A 24 3.44 -5.69 -9.14
N THR A 25 4.54 -5.59 -9.88
CA THR A 25 5.89 -5.85 -9.34
C THR A 25 6.18 -4.89 -8.19
N PHE A 26 5.94 -3.61 -8.38
CA PHE A 26 6.07 -2.60 -7.34
C PHE A 26 5.23 -2.94 -6.11
N CYS A 27 3.96 -3.30 -6.29
CA CYS A 27 3.10 -3.63 -5.17
C CYS A 27 3.55 -4.90 -4.42
N ARG A 28 4.13 -5.89 -5.10
CA ARG A 28 4.68 -7.10 -4.44
C ARG A 28 5.98 -6.83 -3.70
N GLU A 29 6.80 -5.89 -4.18
CA GLU A 29 8.03 -5.48 -3.50
C GLU A 29 7.76 -4.62 -2.27
N ASN A 30 6.71 -3.79 -2.32
CA ASN A 30 6.43 -2.77 -1.29
C ASN A 30 5.20 -3.07 -0.40
N TYR A 31 4.31 -3.94 -0.85
CA TYR A 31 3.03 -4.29 -0.20
C TYR A 31 2.75 -5.79 -0.37
N VAL A 32 1.47 -6.17 -0.53
CA VAL A 32 1.08 -7.55 -0.83
C VAL A 32 0.99 -7.78 -2.33
N ASP A 33 0.13 -7.03 -3.02
CA ASP A 33 -0.08 -7.09 -4.48
C ASP A 33 -0.88 -5.85 -4.93
N LEU A 34 -1.23 -5.73 -6.21
CA LEU A 34 -2.27 -4.83 -6.67
C LEU A 34 -3.61 -5.13 -5.98
N ALA A 35 -4.46 -4.12 -5.86
CA ALA A 35 -5.70 -4.21 -5.12
C ALA A 35 -6.71 -5.17 -5.77
N SER A 36 -7.15 -6.17 -5.02
CA SER A 36 -8.39 -6.89 -5.31
C SER A 36 -9.60 -6.18 -4.71
N VAL A 37 -10.77 -6.32 -5.35
CA VAL A 37 -12.01 -5.69 -4.89
C VAL A 37 -13.05 -6.75 -4.58
N ARG A 38 -13.46 -6.86 -3.32
CA ARG A 38 -14.33 -7.93 -2.81
C ARG A 38 -15.81 -7.55 -2.75
N ASN A 39 -16.11 -6.26 -2.72
CA ASN A 39 -17.46 -5.74 -2.62
C ASN A 39 -17.51 -4.23 -2.93
N GLN A 40 -18.74 -3.72 -2.99
CA GLN A 40 -19.03 -2.30 -3.24
C GLN A 40 -18.33 -1.36 -2.25
N THR A 41 -18.26 -1.71 -0.96
CA THR A 41 -17.61 -0.88 0.06
C THR A 41 -16.12 -0.69 -0.24
N GLU A 42 -15.42 -1.73 -0.67
CA GLU A 42 -14.01 -1.61 -1.07
C GLU A 42 -13.86 -0.79 -2.35
N ASN A 43 -14.76 -0.96 -3.30
CA ASN A 43 -14.77 -0.16 -4.52
C ASN A 43 -14.94 1.34 -4.22
N GLU A 44 -15.82 1.69 -3.29
CA GLU A 44 -16.02 3.08 -2.85
C GLU A 44 -14.78 3.65 -2.15
N ILE A 45 -14.09 2.83 -1.35
CA ILE A 45 -12.82 3.23 -0.74
C ILE A 45 -11.78 3.53 -1.84
N ILE A 46 -11.63 2.65 -2.83
CA ILE A 46 -10.71 2.85 -3.96
C ILE A 46 -11.09 4.10 -4.75
N ARG A 47 -12.37 4.28 -5.09
CA ARG A 47 -12.88 5.47 -5.78
C ARG A 47 -12.47 6.76 -5.07
N ASN A 48 -12.59 6.78 -3.74
CA ASN A 48 -12.24 7.97 -2.95
C ASN A 48 -10.73 8.22 -2.88
N LEU A 49 -9.89 7.20 -3.12
CA LEU A 49 -8.43 7.32 -3.10
C LEU A 49 -7.83 7.82 -4.42
N ILE A 50 -8.40 7.42 -5.56
CA ILE A 50 -7.80 7.66 -6.89
C ILE A 50 -7.87 9.12 -7.37
N GLY A 51 -8.49 10.04 -6.61
CA GLY A 51 -8.57 11.45 -7.00
C GLY A 51 -9.25 11.61 -8.36
N TYR A 52 -8.72 12.45 -9.26
CA TYR A 52 -9.28 12.72 -10.59
C TYR A 52 -8.61 11.92 -11.73
N THR A 53 -8.28 10.65 -11.50
CA THR A 53 -7.60 9.79 -12.49
C THR A 53 -8.18 8.39 -12.56
N ASN A 54 -7.74 7.63 -13.56
CA ASN A 54 -7.87 6.19 -13.61
C ASN A 54 -6.66 5.56 -12.90
N ALA A 55 -6.85 4.38 -12.32
CA ALA A 55 -5.77 3.66 -11.65
C ALA A 55 -5.91 2.14 -11.77
N TRP A 56 -4.78 1.45 -11.96
CA TRP A 56 -4.74 0.00 -12.03
C TRP A 56 -5.24 -0.66 -10.76
N ILE A 57 -6.08 -1.68 -10.94
CA ILE A 57 -6.43 -2.68 -9.92
C ILE A 57 -5.87 -4.04 -10.34
N GLY A 58 -5.90 -5.02 -9.43
CA GLY A 58 -5.29 -6.33 -9.64
C GLY A 58 -6.07 -7.26 -10.56
N LEU A 59 -7.15 -6.82 -11.20
CA LEU A 59 -7.94 -7.66 -12.10
C LEU A 59 -7.26 -7.73 -13.48
N TYR A 60 -7.09 -8.97 -13.95
CA TYR A 60 -6.47 -9.32 -15.23
C TYR A 60 -7.40 -10.23 -16.03
N GLN A 61 -7.52 -9.97 -17.34
CA GLN A 61 -8.41 -10.70 -18.25
C GLN A 61 -9.84 -10.85 -17.69
N GLU A 62 -10.34 -9.79 -17.04
CA GLU A 62 -11.70 -9.65 -16.50
C GLU A 62 -12.11 -10.67 -15.41
N LYS A 63 -11.24 -11.62 -15.05
CA LYS A 63 -11.62 -12.76 -14.20
C LYS A 63 -10.57 -13.20 -13.18
N LEU A 64 -9.30 -12.81 -13.34
CA LEU A 64 -8.21 -13.27 -12.49
C LEU A 64 -7.68 -12.11 -11.65
N TRP A 65 -7.78 -12.23 -10.33
CA TRP A 65 -7.12 -11.30 -9.42
C TRP A 65 -5.65 -11.70 -9.23
N SER A 66 -4.75 -10.73 -9.33
CA SER A 66 -3.30 -10.93 -9.25
C SER A 66 -2.83 -11.49 -7.91
N ASP A 67 -3.54 -11.17 -6.83
CA ASP A 67 -3.32 -11.67 -5.48
C ASP A 67 -3.82 -13.11 -5.28
N GLY A 68 -4.43 -13.71 -6.30
CA GLY A 68 -5.03 -15.05 -6.25
C GLY A 68 -6.38 -15.10 -5.52
N SER A 69 -6.96 -13.95 -5.16
CA SER A 69 -8.28 -13.91 -4.54
C SER A 69 -9.38 -14.37 -5.51
N ASN A 70 -10.43 -14.97 -4.97
CA ASN A 70 -11.56 -15.50 -5.75
C ASN A 70 -12.78 -14.56 -5.71
N SER A 71 -12.56 -13.24 -5.64
CA SER A 71 -13.67 -12.29 -5.62
C SER A 71 -14.47 -12.36 -6.92
N GLN A 72 -15.80 -12.48 -6.79
CA GLN A 72 -16.75 -12.47 -7.88
C GLN A 72 -17.40 -11.10 -8.08
N PHE A 73 -17.00 -10.10 -7.30
CA PHE A 73 -17.54 -8.75 -7.41
C PHE A 73 -17.13 -8.13 -8.75
N GLN A 74 -18.08 -7.44 -9.39
CA GLN A 74 -17.87 -6.75 -10.66
C GLN A 74 -18.49 -5.36 -10.59
N ASN A 75 -17.80 -4.37 -11.14
CA ASN A 75 -18.29 -2.99 -11.18
C ASN A 75 -17.93 -2.29 -12.49
N TRP A 76 -18.23 -2.93 -13.62
CA TRP A 76 -17.92 -2.43 -14.96
C TRP A 76 -18.60 -1.09 -15.29
N ALA A 77 -17.90 -0.24 -16.02
CA ALA A 77 -18.47 0.95 -16.64
C ALA A 77 -19.51 0.56 -17.70
N ASN A 78 -20.32 1.53 -18.13
CA ASN A 78 -21.32 1.24 -19.15
C ASN A 78 -20.60 0.81 -20.44
N TYR A 79 -21.05 -0.29 -21.04
CA TYR A 79 -20.46 -0.90 -22.22
C TYR A 79 -19.09 -1.56 -22.00
N GLU A 80 -18.67 -1.75 -20.75
CA GLU A 80 -17.46 -2.52 -20.42
C GLU A 80 -17.78 -3.93 -19.89
N PRO A 81 -16.84 -4.88 -20.04
CA PRO A 81 -15.63 -4.79 -20.86
C PRO A 81 -15.97 -4.87 -22.36
N ASN A 82 -15.27 -4.10 -23.21
CA ASN A 82 -15.49 -4.07 -24.66
C ASN A 82 -14.30 -4.53 -25.51
N GLY A 83 -13.14 -4.71 -24.90
CA GLY A 83 -11.93 -5.06 -25.62
C GLY A 83 -11.80 -6.52 -26.03
N TYR A 84 -10.93 -6.77 -27.02
CA TYR A 84 -10.49 -8.09 -27.43
C TYR A 84 -9.03 -8.30 -27.02
N GLY A 85 -8.69 -9.47 -26.46
CA GLY A 85 -7.32 -9.82 -26.08
C GLY A 85 -7.04 -9.73 -24.58
N PRO A 86 -5.77 -9.85 -24.13
CA PRO A 86 -5.42 -9.77 -22.72
C PRO A 86 -5.52 -8.33 -22.22
N LYS A 87 -6.56 -8.04 -21.43
CA LYS A 87 -6.80 -6.71 -20.88
C LYS A 87 -6.47 -6.59 -19.41
N CYS A 88 -6.06 -5.40 -19.02
CA CYS A 88 -5.76 -5.02 -17.65
C CYS A 88 -6.80 -4.00 -17.20
N ILE A 89 -7.23 -4.08 -15.95
CA ILE A 89 -8.42 -3.35 -15.50
C ILE A 89 -8.02 -2.17 -14.64
N ALA A 90 -8.60 -1.00 -14.97
CA ALA A 90 -8.46 0.21 -14.18
C ALA A 90 -9.79 0.58 -13.50
N SER A 91 -9.71 1.15 -12.30
CA SER A 91 -10.84 1.89 -11.72
C SER A 91 -10.80 3.32 -12.23
N SER A 92 -11.92 3.80 -12.77
CA SER A 92 -12.06 5.14 -13.35
C SER A 92 -12.77 6.09 -12.39
N TYR A 93 -12.15 7.22 -12.05
CA TYR A 93 -12.84 8.27 -11.30
C TYR A 93 -14.02 8.85 -12.09
N TYR A 94 -13.82 9.07 -13.39
CA TYR A 94 -14.80 9.70 -14.28
C TYR A 94 -16.07 8.84 -14.43
N ASP A 95 -15.91 7.52 -14.35
CA ASP A 95 -17.01 6.55 -14.33
C ASP A 95 -17.44 6.17 -12.92
N SER A 96 -17.24 7.06 -11.96
CA SER A 96 -17.75 6.87 -10.61
C SER A 96 -17.16 5.66 -9.87
N GLY A 97 -15.89 5.35 -10.13
CA GLY A 97 -15.17 4.21 -9.57
C GLY A 97 -15.49 2.89 -10.28
N LYS A 98 -16.23 2.94 -11.39
CA LYS A 98 -16.46 1.78 -12.25
C LYS A 98 -15.21 1.43 -13.04
N TRP A 99 -15.19 0.21 -13.59
CA TRP A 99 -14.01 -0.38 -14.17
C TRP A 99 -14.04 -0.32 -15.69
N SER A 100 -12.90 0.00 -16.29
CA SER A 100 -12.64 -0.07 -17.73
C SER A 100 -11.54 -1.09 -18.00
N ASP A 101 -11.62 -1.74 -19.16
CA ASP A 101 -10.52 -2.53 -19.68
C ASP A 101 -9.59 -1.62 -20.51
N GLU A 102 -8.29 -1.70 -20.23
CA GLU A 102 -7.26 -0.84 -20.82
C GLU A 102 -6.15 -1.73 -21.39
N GLU A 103 -5.29 -1.17 -22.24
CA GLU A 103 -4.13 -1.93 -22.73
C GLU A 103 -3.15 -2.13 -21.58
N CYS A 104 -2.68 -3.37 -21.37
CA CYS A 104 -1.75 -3.66 -20.28
C CYS A 104 -0.41 -2.91 -20.38
N THR A 105 -0.10 -2.37 -21.56
CA THR A 105 1.07 -1.54 -21.85
C THR A 105 0.85 -0.06 -21.56
N ASP A 106 -0.38 0.37 -21.28
CA ASP A 106 -0.65 1.73 -20.84
C ASP A 106 0.01 1.98 -19.49
N SER A 107 0.44 3.22 -19.27
CA SER A 107 1.02 3.63 -17.99
C SER A 107 -0.02 4.42 -17.20
N LEU A 108 -0.41 3.90 -16.05
CA LEU A 108 -1.37 4.53 -15.14
C LEU A 108 -0.85 4.52 -13.70
N PRO A 109 -1.32 5.45 -12.86
CA PRO A 109 -1.35 5.29 -11.40
C PRO A 109 -1.98 3.96 -10.99
N PHE A 110 -1.77 3.53 -9.76
CA PHE A 110 -2.23 2.20 -9.33
C PHE A 110 -2.54 2.11 -7.84
N ILE A 111 -3.33 1.11 -7.46
CA ILE A 111 -3.67 0.83 -6.06
C ILE A 111 -3.04 -0.48 -5.63
N CYS A 112 -2.21 -0.43 -4.58
CA CYS A 112 -1.72 -1.63 -3.90
C CYS A 112 -2.64 -2.02 -2.74
N TYR A 113 -2.71 -3.32 -2.45
CA TYR A 113 -3.30 -3.87 -1.23
C TYR A 113 -2.23 -4.17 -0.18
N THR A 114 -2.55 -3.94 1.09
CA THR A 114 -1.75 -4.35 2.24
C THR A 114 -2.64 -4.98 3.31
N ASN A 115 -2.10 -5.94 4.05
CA ASN A 115 -2.77 -6.61 5.16
C ASN A 115 -2.68 -5.83 6.49
N GLY A 116 -2.37 -4.52 6.43
CA GLY A 116 -2.18 -3.68 7.61
C GLY A 116 -0.91 -4.00 8.40
N GLN A 117 -0.07 -4.93 7.94
CA GLN A 117 1.29 -5.06 8.43
C GLN A 117 2.11 -3.99 7.72
N GLY A 118 2.47 -2.95 8.46
CA GLY A 118 3.40 -1.97 7.90
C GLY A 118 4.75 -2.64 7.72
N GLN A 119 5.46 -2.23 6.69
CA GLN A 119 6.83 -2.62 6.44
C GLN A 119 7.66 -2.52 7.74
N ASN A 120 8.22 -3.64 8.18
CA ASN A 120 9.14 -3.66 9.32
C ASN A 120 10.50 -3.15 8.83
N TYR A 121 10.71 -1.84 8.89
CA TYR A 121 12.02 -1.27 8.60
C TYR A 121 12.97 -1.52 9.77
N VAL A 122 14.04 -2.28 9.53
CA VAL A 122 15.13 -2.48 10.51
C VAL A 122 16.24 -1.47 10.21
N ALA A 123 16.17 -0.31 10.85
CA ALA A 123 17.27 0.65 10.83
C ALA A 123 18.32 0.27 11.89
N ARG A 124 19.56 0.01 11.47
CA ARG A 124 20.68 -0.17 12.39
C ARG A 124 21.37 1.18 12.60
N MET A 125 21.19 1.76 13.78
CA MET A 125 21.82 3.02 14.15
C MET A 125 22.84 2.77 15.26
N ASN A 126 24.08 3.23 15.05
CA ASN A 126 25.10 3.24 16.09
C ASN A 126 25.06 4.60 16.80
N ALA A 127 24.57 4.63 18.03
CA ALA A 127 24.54 5.82 18.86
C ALA A 127 25.53 5.68 20.02
N ARG A 128 26.35 6.71 20.25
CA ARG A 128 27.22 6.80 21.44
C ARG A 128 26.68 7.91 22.34
N VAL A 129 26.16 7.51 23.49
CA VAL A 129 25.66 8.44 24.51
C VAL A 129 26.82 8.82 25.43
N ARG A 130 27.04 10.13 25.64
CA ARG A 130 27.94 10.65 26.65
C ARG A 130 27.11 11.37 27.70
N SER A 131 27.21 10.94 28.95
CA SER A 131 26.55 11.56 30.08
C SER A 131 27.57 11.89 31.17
N GLN A 132 27.30 12.95 31.93
CA GLN A 132 28.08 13.30 33.13
C GLN A 132 27.73 12.39 34.32
N THR A 133 26.59 11.72 34.25
CA THR A 133 26.11 10.75 35.24
C THR A 133 25.96 9.37 34.61
N GLN A 134 26.04 8.33 35.44
CA GLN A 134 25.78 6.98 34.98
C GLN A 134 24.29 6.81 34.66
N LEU A 135 23.97 6.44 33.42
CA LEU A 135 22.60 6.16 32.99
C LEU A 135 22.38 4.64 32.95
N SER A 136 21.22 4.22 33.42
CA SER A 136 20.73 2.85 33.22
C SER A 136 20.33 2.60 31.77
N GLU A 137 20.24 1.32 31.39
CA GLU A 137 19.77 0.90 30.06
C GLU A 137 18.35 1.45 29.78
N SER A 138 17.45 1.45 30.77
CA SER A 138 16.09 1.96 30.61
C SER A 138 16.03 3.48 30.41
N GLU A 139 16.86 4.25 31.11
CA GLU A 139 16.94 5.71 30.89
C GLU A 139 17.45 6.03 29.48
N MET A 140 18.45 5.29 29.00
CA MET A 140 18.98 5.44 27.66
C MET A 140 17.94 5.08 26.58
N GLU A 141 17.14 4.03 26.79
CA GLU A 141 16.05 3.65 25.88
C GLU A 141 15.00 4.76 25.76
N VAL A 142 14.59 5.36 26.88
CA VAL A 142 13.61 6.47 26.88
C VAL A 142 14.16 7.67 26.13
N ILE A 143 15.40 8.09 26.42
CA ILE A 143 16.04 9.24 25.77
C ILE A 143 16.15 9.02 24.25
N LEU A 144 16.60 7.84 23.83
CA LEU A 144 16.71 7.51 22.41
C LEU A 144 15.34 7.47 21.73
N ALA A 145 14.32 6.91 22.38
CA ALA A 145 12.97 6.86 21.84
C ALA A 145 12.37 8.27 21.67
N GLU A 146 12.55 9.16 22.64
CA GLU A 146 12.09 10.55 22.55
C GLU A 146 12.81 11.33 21.44
N TYR A 147 14.15 11.20 21.38
CA TYR A 147 14.96 11.85 20.35
C TYR A 147 14.52 11.45 18.93
N LEU A 148 14.28 10.15 18.71
CA LEU A 148 13.83 9.62 17.42
C LEU A 148 12.39 10.06 17.06
N LYS A 149 11.51 10.16 18.05
CA LYS A 149 10.15 10.70 17.85
C LYS A 149 10.18 12.16 17.40
N GLN A 150 11.04 12.98 18.01
CA GLN A 150 11.17 14.40 17.69
C GLN A 150 11.74 14.65 16.28
N HIS A 151 12.60 13.76 15.77
CA HIS A 151 13.36 13.97 14.53
C HIS A 151 12.90 13.11 13.34
N GLY A 152 11.62 12.68 13.33
CA GLY A 152 10.97 12.24 12.08
C GLY A 152 10.51 10.78 12.00
N LEU A 153 10.47 10.03 13.11
CA LEU A 153 9.83 8.71 13.15
C LEU A 153 8.54 8.74 14.00
N PRO A 154 7.50 9.48 13.57
CA PRO A 154 6.28 9.71 14.37
C PRO A 154 5.44 8.44 14.61
N HIS A 155 5.74 7.32 13.92
CA HIS A 155 4.97 6.07 13.99
C HIS A 155 5.78 4.85 14.43
N LEU A 156 6.83 5.05 15.24
CA LEU A 156 7.56 3.95 15.87
C LEU A 156 6.62 3.11 16.76
N THR A 157 6.23 1.93 16.27
CA THR A 157 5.42 0.95 17.03
C THR A 157 6.27 0.07 17.94
N SER A 158 7.59 -0.02 17.69
CA SER A 158 8.53 -0.78 18.51
C SER A 158 9.96 -0.30 18.25
N LEU A 159 10.70 0.02 19.32
CA LEU A 159 12.14 0.26 19.28
C LEU A 159 12.80 -0.81 20.14
N LYS A 160 13.68 -1.61 19.53
CA LYS A 160 14.50 -2.59 20.27
C LYS A 160 15.93 -2.10 20.28
N VAL A 161 16.38 -1.57 21.41
CA VAL A 161 17.77 -1.16 21.62
C VAL A 161 18.58 -2.38 22.03
N ARG A 162 19.79 -2.53 21.48
CA ARG A 162 20.79 -3.48 22.01
C ARG A 162 22.01 -2.68 22.43
N PHE A 163 22.32 -2.73 23.71
CA PHE A 163 23.53 -2.12 24.24
C PHE A 163 24.72 -3.00 23.92
N ILE A 164 25.69 -2.43 23.21
CA ILE A 164 27.00 -3.04 23.01
C ILE A 164 27.88 -2.48 24.11
N LYS A 165 28.22 -3.32 25.09
CA LYS A 165 29.23 -2.96 26.10
C LYS A 165 30.59 -2.92 25.42
N PRO A 166 31.43 -1.91 25.71
CA PRO A 166 32.79 -1.87 25.20
C PRO A 166 33.62 -3.07 25.67
#